data_AF-A0A8S2UHF4-F1
#
_entry.id   AF-A0A8S2UHF4-F1
#
_cell.length_a   1.000
_cell.length_b   1.000
_cell.length_c   1.000
_cell.angle_alpha   90.00
_cell.angle_beta   90.00
_cell.angle_gamma   90.00
#
_symmetry.space_group_name_H-M   'P 1'
#
loop_
_entity.id
_entity.type
_entity.pdbx_description
1 polymer ?
#
loop_
_entity_poly.entity_id
_entity_poly.type
_entity_poly.pdbx_seq_one_letter_code
_entity_poly.pdbx_strand_id
1 'polypeptide(L)'
;MNRGINDSRDLPEEFLSKIYDEIKNEEIKLKVTSMKRGIKETITNDKQRELLFTVQMGNVESIARDLMTSAGSMSEEFTIAKHLEHVGPMFQKAWSPCLAAFSVNLQDSDHIDLTNLCLTGISYAIRIACIFHMELERNAFIQALSRFTLLMATSQVIEIKAKNVECLKILISVAQTDGNYLGEAWYDILKCISQLELAQLFGVNVNKGKVSVSNHHQLGIPTNISSSSTFSLPFDNIFNTDKGSSNRRLQTIHGQIHETSSQNIVVSVDRIFAGSARLDGDAIVAFVRSLCHVSMDELYSTPPRMFSLLKVVEISYYNMGRIRLTWSRIWEIVGDHFNKAACHPLQDVSFFAVDSLRQLSMKFLEKGEFPNFRFQKEFLKPFELIMKRNSSPTMRDMVVRCITHFVDAQAKNIRSGWKNIFSVFQMAATDTDMQIVELAFQTCTLIVGMLFNSNFLFNGT
;
A
#
# COMPACT_ATOMS: atom_id res chain seq x y z
N MET A 1 -27.61 42.08 31.97
CA MET A 1 -27.57 40.69 31.44
C MET A 1 -26.52 39.80 32.12
N ASN A 2 -25.80 40.26 33.17
CA ASN A 2 -24.71 39.48 33.79
C ASN A 2 -25.01 38.94 35.20
N ARG A 3 -26.29 38.94 35.62
CA ARG A 3 -26.67 38.42 36.95
C ARG A 3 -26.70 36.89 36.93
N GLY A 4 -26.08 36.26 37.92
CA GLY A 4 -26.11 34.81 38.13
C GLY A 4 -25.19 33.93 37.26
N ILE A 5 -24.27 34.50 36.48
CA ILE A 5 -23.35 33.74 35.58
C ILE A 5 -22.20 33.05 36.35
N ASN A 6 -21.95 33.42 37.61
CA ASN A 6 -20.94 32.78 38.47
C ASN A 6 -21.60 31.83 39.47
N ASP A 7 -22.01 30.63 39.02
CA ASP A 7 -22.66 29.61 39.85
C ASP A 7 -23.77 30.19 40.76
N SER A 8 -24.73 30.90 40.14
CA SER A 8 -25.86 31.55 40.82
C SER A 8 -25.52 32.75 41.72
N ARG A 9 -24.29 33.28 41.65
CA ARG A 9 -23.89 34.55 42.27
C ARG A 9 -23.62 35.62 41.21
N ASP A 10 -23.81 36.88 41.59
CA ASP A 10 -23.47 38.03 40.76
C ASP A 10 -21.95 38.24 40.78
N LEU A 11 -21.38 38.60 39.62
CA LEU A 11 -19.97 38.97 39.52
C LEU A 11 -19.71 40.29 40.28
N PRO A 12 -18.55 40.46 40.93
CA PRO A 12 -18.22 41.70 41.65
C PRO A 12 -18.29 42.93 40.73
N GLU A 13 -18.88 44.01 41.24
CA GLU A 13 -19.09 45.25 40.48
C GLU A 13 -17.75 45.88 40.04
N GLU A 14 -16.73 45.83 40.88
CA GLU A 14 -15.38 46.32 40.55
C GLU A 14 -14.75 45.57 39.37
N PHE A 15 -15.01 44.26 39.24
CA PHE A 15 -14.50 43.46 38.14
C PHE A 15 -15.20 43.83 36.82
N LEU A 16 -16.51 44.04 36.86
CA LEU A 16 -17.29 44.47 35.69
C LEU A 16 -16.97 45.92 35.30
N SER A 17 -16.75 46.81 36.26
CA SER A 17 -16.29 48.17 36.01
C SER A 17 -14.90 48.18 35.39
N LYS A 18 -13.99 47.32 35.85
CA LYS A 18 -12.65 47.21 35.26
C LYS A 18 -12.69 46.73 33.81
N ILE A 19 -13.49 45.71 33.51
CA ILE A 19 -13.71 45.25 32.12
C ILE A 19 -14.37 46.34 31.28
N TYR A 20 -15.34 47.06 31.83
CA TYR A 20 -15.99 48.17 31.15
C TYR A 20 -14.99 49.28 30.81
N ASP A 21 -14.15 49.67 31.76
CA ASP A 21 -13.13 50.69 31.58
C ASP A 21 -12.02 50.21 30.61
N GLU A 22 -11.63 48.93 30.64
CA GLU A 22 -10.73 48.32 29.66
C GLU A 22 -11.33 48.32 28.25
N ILE A 23 -12.59 47.89 28.06
CA ILE A 23 -13.25 47.90 26.74
C ILE A 23 -13.50 49.33 26.25
N LYS A 24 -13.76 50.28 27.16
CA LYS A 24 -13.95 51.69 26.82
C LYS A 24 -12.64 52.36 26.43
N ASN A 25 -11.53 52.00 27.05
CA ASN A 25 -10.21 52.57 26.79
C ASN A 25 -9.50 51.85 25.62
N GLU A 26 -9.72 50.54 25.44
CA GLU A 26 -9.23 49.70 24.35
C GLU A 26 -10.40 49.18 23.49
N GLU A 27 -11.13 50.11 22.87
CA GLU A 27 -12.22 49.75 21.97
C GLU A 27 -11.66 48.93 20.79
N ILE A 28 -12.09 47.66 20.65
CA ILE A 28 -11.80 46.83 19.48
C ILE A 28 -12.53 47.42 18.28
N LYS A 29 -11.91 48.41 17.64
CA LYS A 29 -12.37 48.94 16.37
C LYS A 29 -11.96 47.96 15.28
N LEU A 30 -12.93 47.20 14.76
CA LEU A 30 -12.82 46.83 13.34
C LEU A 30 -12.71 48.16 12.60
N LYS A 31 -11.61 48.40 11.87
CA LYS A 31 -11.58 49.42 10.83
C LYS A 31 -12.56 48.97 9.75
N VAL A 32 -13.86 49.14 10.02
CA VAL A 32 -14.86 49.29 8.97
C VAL A 32 -14.39 50.53 8.23
N THR A 33 -13.82 50.29 7.05
CA THR A 33 -13.54 51.33 6.08
C THR A 33 -14.71 52.28 6.09
N SER A 34 -14.44 53.54 6.40
CA SER A 34 -15.40 54.62 6.24
C SER A 34 -15.64 54.80 4.74
N MET A 35 -16.40 53.88 4.13
CA MET A 35 -17.01 54.10 2.83
C MET A 35 -18.23 54.94 3.10
N LYS A 36 -18.02 56.26 2.96
CA LYS A 36 -19.09 57.21 2.66
C LYS A 36 -20.04 56.55 1.65
N ARG A 37 -21.31 56.42 2.04
CA ARG A 37 -22.42 56.22 1.10
C ARG A 37 -22.28 57.26 -0.01
N GLY A 38 -21.98 56.80 -1.22
CA GLY A 38 -21.95 57.63 -2.40
C GLY A 38 -21.36 56.85 -3.57
N ILE A 39 -22.17 56.68 -4.60
CA ILE A 39 -21.87 56.11 -5.94
C ILE A 39 -22.27 54.64 -6.10
N LYS A 40 -23.55 54.46 -6.49
CA LYS A 40 -23.97 53.35 -7.36
C LYS A 40 -23.36 53.61 -8.74
N GLU A 41 -22.16 53.10 -9.01
CA GLU A 41 -21.66 52.96 -10.38
C GLU A 41 -21.75 51.50 -10.78
N THR A 42 -22.53 51.26 -11.83
CA THR A 42 -22.71 49.97 -12.49
C THR A 42 -21.36 49.49 -13.00
N ILE A 43 -20.80 48.45 -12.39
CA ILE A 43 -19.56 47.79 -12.85
C ILE A 43 -19.88 47.05 -14.16
N THR A 44 -19.40 47.56 -15.29
CA THR A 44 -19.65 47.00 -16.63
C THR A 44 -18.40 46.48 -17.35
N ASN A 45 -17.21 46.50 -16.72
CA ASN A 45 -15.95 46.14 -17.39
C ASN A 45 -15.09 45.19 -16.54
N ASP A 46 -14.72 44.03 -17.10
CA ASP A 46 -13.98 42.96 -16.40
C ASP A 46 -12.58 43.40 -15.94
N LYS A 47 -11.92 44.28 -16.72
CA LYS A 47 -10.63 44.87 -16.35
C LYS A 47 -10.68 45.69 -15.05
N GLN A 48 -11.84 46.29 -14.77
CA GLN A 48 -12.04 47.12 -13.59
C GLN A 48 -12.32 46.27 -12.34
N ARG A 49 -12.89 45.07 -12.52
CA ARG A 49 -12.97 44.05 -11.45
C ARG A 49 -11.60 43.50 -11.08
N GLU A 50 -10.75 43.22 -12.07
CA GLU A 50 -9.41 42.68 -11.84
C GLU A 50 -8.51 43.69 -11.09
N LEU A 51 -8.61 44.98 -11.44
CA LEU A 51 -7.95 46.07 -10.71
C LEU A 51 -8.47 46.21 -9.27
N LEU A 52 -9.78 46.15 -9.07
CA LEU A 52 -10.37 46.19 -7.72
C LEU A 52 -9.96 44.98 -6.88
N PHE A 53 -9.90 43.79 -7.49
CA PHE A 53 -9.43 42.58 -6.83
C PHE A 53 -7.94 42.68 -6.47
N THR A 54 -7.10 43.17 -7.38
CA THR A 54 -5.65 43.37 -7.13
C THR A 54 -5.41 44.38 -6.01
N VAL A 55 -6.16 45.49 -5.98
CA VAL A 55 -6.10 46.48 -4.90
C VAL A 55 -6.62 45.91 -3.58
N GLN A 56 -7.68 45.10 -3.62
CA GLN A 56 -8.19 44.39 -2.44
C GLN A 56 -7.15 43.39 -1.92
N MET A 57 -6.49 42.65 -2.79
CA MET A 57 -5.46 41.67 -2.43
C MET A 57 -4.22 42.34 -1.84
N GLY A 58 -3.80 43.48 -2.40
CA GLY A 58 -2.71 44.30 -1.84
C GLY A 58 -3.06 44.91 -0.48
N ASN A 59 -4.31 45.31 -0.26
CA ASN A 59 -4.78 45.79 1.05
C ASN A 59 -4.88 44.66 2.07
N VAL A 60 -5.33 43.47 1.69
CA VAL A 60 -5.33 42.27 2.55
C VAL A 60 -3.89 41.86 2.88
N GLU A 61 -2.96 41.95 1.92
CA GLU A 61 -1.54 41.69 2.15
C GLU A 61 -0.91 42.71 3.10
N SER A 62 -1.24 43.99 2.97
CA SER A 62 -0.80 45.03 3.91
C SER A 62 -1.38 44.82 5.30
N ILE A 63 -2.66 44.46 5.42
CA ILE A 63 -3.32 44.19 6.71
C ILE A 63 -2.71 42.93 7.34
N ALA A 64 -2.40 41.89 6.57
CA ALA A 64 -1.72 40.69 7.05
C ALA A 64 -0.28 41.01 7.50
N ARG A 65 0.44 41.87 6.77
CA ARG A 65 1.79 42.33 7.12
C ARG A 65 1.77 43.20 8.38
N ASP A 66 0.78 44.09 8.52
CA ASP A 66 0.59 44.94 9.68
C ASP A 66 0.17 44.10 10.90
N LEU A 67 -0.68 43.09 10.75
CA LEU A 67 -1.02 42.12 11.80
C LEU A 67 0.18 41.24 12.19
N MET A 68 1.00 40.78 11.24
CA MET A 68 2.22 40.02 11.52
C MET A 68 3.29 40.88 12.23
N THR A 69 3.44 42.14 11.84
CA THR A 69 4.40 43.06 12.47
C THR A 69 3.93 43.56 13.84
N SER A 70 2.62 43.73 14.03
CA SER A 70 2.03 44.07 15.35
C SER A 70 1.91 42.85 16.29
N ALA A 71 1.82 41.63 15.76
CA ALA A 71 2.03 40.41 16.55
C ALA A 71 3.52 40.17 16.88
N GLY A 72 4.44 40.64 16.03
CA GLY A 72 5.89 40.55 16.23
C GLY A 72 6.48 41.60 17.19
N SER A 73 5.69 42.55 17.70
CA SER A 73 6.13 43.56 18.68
C SER A 73 5.89 43.16 20.14
N MET A 74 5.51 41.91 20.39
CA MET A 74 5.77 41.29 21.69
C MET A 74 7.23 40.87 21.70
N SER A 75 8.04 41.53 22.53
CA SER A 75 9.45 41.16 22.78
C SER A 75 9.50 39.81 23.50
N GLU A 76 9.15 38.72 22.81
CA GLU A 76 9.44 37.38 23.28
C GLU A 76 10.95 37.16 23.14
N GLU A 77 11.61 36.84 24.25
CA GLU A 77 13.03 36.54 24.27
C GLU A 77 13.27 35.23 23.49
N PHE A 78 13.73 35.34 22.25
CA PHE A 78 13.99 34.17 21.39
C PHE A 78 15.21 33.40 21.89
N THR A 79 14.97 32.23 22.48
CA THR A 79 16.04 31.28 22.81
C THR A 79 16.41 30.41 21.61
N ILE A 80 17.71 30.38 21.28
CA ILE A 80 18.24 29.52 20.22
C ILE A 80 18.27 28.06 20.72
N ALA A 81 17.56 27.17 20.01
CA ALA A 81 17.57 25.74 20.27
C ALA A 81 18.97 25.14 20.00
N LYS A 82 19.57 24.50 21.01
CA LYS A 82 20.90 23.85 20.91
C LYS A 82 20.86 22.33 20.77
N HIS A 83 19.76 21.71 21.19
CA HIS A 83 19.58 20.25 21.16
C HIS A 83 18.63 19.82 20.06
N LEU A 84 18.88 18.63 19.48
CA LEU A 84 18.06 18.01 18.44
C LEU A 84 16.62 17.75 18.91
N GLU A 85 16.43 17.48 20.20
CA GLU A 85 15.13 17.15 20.80
C GLU A 85 14.09 18.28 20.67
N HIS A 86 14.53 19.53 20.49
CA HIS A 86 13.62 20.66 20.29
C HIS A 86 12.93 20.64 18.92
N VAL A 87 13.49 19.94 17.94
CA VAL A 87 12.97 19.94 16.56
C VAL A 87 11.56 19.33 16.51
N GLY A 88 11.30 18.26 17.25
CA GLY A 88 9.98 17.61 17.30
C GLY A 88 8.87 18.57 17.76
N PRO A 89 8.96 19.16 18.97
CA PRO A 89 7.97 20.15 19.45
C PRO A 89 7.83 21.38 18.55
N MET A 90 8.94 21.89 18.00
CA MET A 90 8.89 23.02 17.06
C MET A 90 8.13 22.66 15.78
N PHE A 91 8.42 21.48 15.22
CA PHE A 91 7.73 20.99 14.04
C PHE A 91 6.26 20.69 14.32
N GLN A 92 5.92 20.19 15.51
CA GLN A 92 4.53 19.95 15.94
C GLN A 92 3.66 21.22 15.87
N LYS A 93 4.25 22.41 16.03
CA LYS A 93 3.55 23.68 15.87
C LYS A 93 3.54 24.19 14.43
N ALA A 94 4.60 23.93 13.67
CA ALA A 94 4.78 24.46 12.32
C ALA A 94 4.16 23.61 11.20
N TRP A 95 3.98 22.31 11.40
CA TRP A 95 3.70 21.37 10.30
C TRP A 95 2.40 21.65 9.55
N SER A 96 1.33 22.06 10.25
CA SER A 96 0.01 22.27 9.62
C SER A 96 0.01 23.50 8.69
N PRO A 97 0.50 24.68 9.12
CA PRO A 97 0.74 25.80 8.22
C PRO A 97 1.67 25.45 7.04
N CYS A 98 2.75 24.71 7.28
CA CYS A 98 3.65 24.25 6.22
C CYS A 98 2.92 23.36 5.21
N LEU A 99 2.14 22.39 5.68
CA LEU A 99 1.37 21.49 4.82
C LEU A 99 0.38 22.26 3.96
N ALA A 100 -0.35 23.22 4.55
CA ALA A 100 -1.28 24.06 3.81
C ALA A 100 -0.56 24.91 2.74
N ALA A 101 0.53 25.57 3.11
CA ALA A 101 1.32 26.37 2.19
C ALA A 101 1.85 25.52 1.02
N PHE A 102 2.44 24.35 1.28
CA PHE A 102 2.95 23.49 0.22
C PHE A 102 1.82 22.94 -0.67
N SER A 103 0.69 22.54 -0.08
CA SER A 103 -0.43 21.96 -0.81
C SER A 103 -1.10 22.95 -1.76
N VAL A 104 -1.36 24.18 -1.29
CA VAL A 104 -1.96 25.24 -2.11
C VAL A 104 -1.04 25.59 -3.28
N ASN A 105 0.25 25.79 -3.01
CA ASN A 105 1.21 26.11 -4.07
C ASN A 105 1.40 24.96 -5.06
N LEU A 106 1.35 23.71 -4.61
CA LEU A 106 1.43 22.54 -5.48
C LEU A 106 0.17 22.37 -6.36
N GLN A 107 -0.99 22.80 -5.87
CA GLN A 107 -2.25 22.77 -6.60
C GLN A 107 -2.32 23.89 -7.66
N ASP A 108 -2.12 25.13 -7.25
CA ASP A 108 -2.44 26.34 -8.03
C ASP A 108 -1.28 26.87 -8.88
N SER A 109 -0.04 26.53 -8.55
CA SER A 109 1.13 26.95 -9.33
C SER A 109 1.42 26.01 -10.49
N ASP A 110 1.77 26.60 -11.65
CA ASP A 110 2.39 25.90 -12.78
C ASP A 110 3.92 26.16 -12.87
N HIS A 111 4.50 26.93 -11.93
CA HIS A 111 5.95 27.18 -11.89
C HIS A 111 6.71 25.95 -11.38
N ILE A 112 7.68 25.49 -12.17
CA ILE A 112 8.44 24.26 -11.88
C ILE A 112 9.34 24.41 -10.65
N ASP A 113 9.99 25.56 -10.45
CA ASP A 113 10.90 25.77 -9.32
C ASP A 113 10.14 25.82 -7.99
N LEU A 114 8.98 26.49 -7.97
CA LEU A 114 8.11 26.53 -6.79
C LEU A 114 7.54 25.16 -6.46
N THR A 115 7.16 24.39 -7.49
CA THR A 115 6.73 22.99 -7.36
C THR A 115 7.83 22.15 -6.72
N ASN A 116 9.06 22.23 -7.24
CA ASN A 116 10.21 21.49 -6.72
C ASN A 116 10.53 21.88 -5.26
N LEU A 117 10.41 23.16 -4.92
CA LEU A 117 10.63 23.64 -3.55
C LEU A 117 9.55 23.09 -2.60
N CYS A 118 8.28 23.08 -3.01
CA CYS A 118 7.19 22.50 -2.22
C CYS A 118 7.38 21.00 -2.01
N LEU A 119 7.74 20.26 -3.06
CA LEU A 119 8.00 18.81 -2.98
C LEU A 119 9.20 18.49 -2.09
N THR A 120 10.26 19.30 -2.17
CA THR A 120 11.43 19.17 -1.31
C THR A 120 11.06 19.48 0.15
N GLY A 121 10.27 20.52 0.40
CA GLY A 121 9.75 20.87 1.72
C GLY A 121 8.90 19.75 2.33
N ILE A 122 8.01 19.15 1.54
CA ILE A 122 7.21 18.00 1.97
C ILE A 122 8.11 16.79 2.27
N SER A 123 9.10 16.49 1.43
CA SER A 123 10.05 15.40 1.64
C SER A 123 10.80 15.53 2.98
N TYR A 124 11.30 16.73 3.28
CA TYR A 124 11.96 17.00 4.57
C TYR A 124 10.99 16.96 5.75
N ALA A 125 9.77 17.47 5.59
CA ALA A 125 8.72 17.40 6.60
C ALA A 125 8.41 15.94 6.97
N ILE A 126 8.29 15.06 5.98
CA ILE A 126 8.10 13.61 6.20
C ILE A 126 9.30 13.02 6.93
N ARG A 127 10.53 13.35 6.50
CA ARG A 127 11.75 12.84 7.14
C ARG A 127 11.84 13.24 8.62
N ILE A 128 11.51 14.50 8.96
CA ILE A 128 11.45 14.96 10.35
C ILE A 128 10.40 14.15 11.11
N ALA A 129 9.18 14.03 10.56
CA ALA A 129 8.11 13.28 11.21
C ALA A 129 8.48 11.79 11.42
N CYS A 130 9.20 11.17 10.49
CA CYS A 130 9.73 9.82 10.62
C CYS A 130 10.77 9.69 11.75
N ILE A 131 11.75 10.60 11.82
CA ILE A 131 12.81 10.58 12.83
C ILE A 131 12.26 10.76 14.25
N PHE A 132 11.27 11.64 14.42
CA PHE A 132 10.66 11.92 15.72
C PHE A 132 9.41 11.09 16.03
N HIS A 133 9.11 10.07 15.21
CA HIS A 133 7.95 9.19 15.38
C HIS A 133 6.61 9.93 15.49
N MET A 134 6.45 11.02 14.72
CA MET A 134 5.26 11.87 14.68
C MET A 134 4.26 11.33 13.66
N GLU A 135 3.43 10.36 14.10
CA GLU A 135 2.59 9.58 13.20
C GLU A 135 1.53 10.39 12.45
N LEU A 136 0.87 11.33 13.14
CA LEU A 136 -0.20 12.15 12.57
C LEU A 136 0.35 13.03 11.45
N GLU A 137 1.46 13.71 11.71
CA GLU A 137 2.14 14.59 10.79
C GLU A 137 2.65 13.82 9.58
N ARG A 138 3.36 12.70 9.82
CA ARG A 138 3.88 11.82 8.77
C ARG A 138 2.76 11.36 7.84
N ASN A 139 1.67 10.84 8.41
CA ASN A 139 0.55 10.33 7.64
C ASN A 139 -0.15 11.45 6.85
N ALA A 140 -0.29 12.65 7.41
CA ALA A 140 -0.91 13.78 6.73
C ALA A 140 -0.11 14.23 5.49
N PHE A 141 1.22 14.35 5.59
CA PHE A 141 2.05 14.70 4.45
C PHE A 141 2.06 13.62 3.37
N ILE A 142 2.11 12.34 3.76
CA ILE A 142 2.08 11.23 2.80
C ILE A 142 0.72 11.17 2.09
N GLN A 143 -0.38 11.29 2.82
CA GLN A 143 -1.72 11.33 2.22
C GLN A 143 -1.89 12.52 1.27
N ALA A 144 -1.33 13.69 1.60
CA ALA A 144 -1.34 14.85 0.71
C ALA A 144 -0.58 14.53 -0.60
N LEU A 145 0.64 14.01 -0.53
CA LEU A 145 1.39 13.58 -1.72
C LEU A 145 0.64 12.53 -2.54
N SER A 146 0.07 11.51 -1.88
CA SER A 146 -0.71 10.47 -2.54
C SER A 146 -1.89 11.04 -3.32
N ARG A 147 -2.59 12.04 -2.78
CA ARG A 147 -3.67 12.75 -3.50
C ARG A 147 -3.15 13.53 -4.70
N PHE A 148 -2.01 14.21 -4.57
CA PHE A 148 -1.39 14.96 -5.68
C PHE A 148 -0.84 14.07 -6.80
N THR A 149 -0.66 12.77 -6.59
CA THR A 149 -0.38 11.86 -7.71
C THR A 149 -1.55 11.73 -8.69
N LEU A 150 -2.78 12.06 -8.24
CA LEU A 150 -4.04 11.94 -8.99
C LEU A 150 -4.39 10.51 -9.46
N LEU A 151 -3.57 9.51 -9.10
CA LEU A 151 -3.80 8.10 -9.41
C LEU A 151 -4.99 7.50 -8.66
N MET A 152 -5.38 8.10 -7.54
CA MET A 152 -6.49 7.64 -6.69
C MET A 152 -7.83 8.34 -7.00
N ALA A 153 -7.87 9.28 -7.95
CA ALA A 153 -9.07 10.03 -8.28
C ALA A 153 -10.01 9.19 -9.17
N THR A 154 -11.12 8.71 -8.61
CA THR A 154 -12.09 7.81 -9.29
C THR A 154 -13.05 8.54 -10.24
N SER A 155 -12.87 9.85 -10.49
CA SER A 155 -13.78 10.59 -11.35
C SER A 155 -13.04 11.67 -12.11
N GLN A 156 -13.21 11.59 -13.44
CA GLN A 156 -12.69 12.47 -14.47
C GLN A 156 -11.29 12.09 -14.95
N VAL A 157 -11.13 12.10 -16.28
CA VAL A 157 -9.87 11.97 -16.99
C VAL A 157 -9.02 13.18 -16.59
N ILE A 158 -8.34 13.08 -15.46
CA ILE A 158 -7.42 14.10 -15.00
C ILE A 158 -6.12 13.87 -15.75
N GLU A 159 -5.74 14.85 -16.57
CA GLU A 159 -4.47 14.83 -17.28
C GLU A 159 -3.32 14.77 -16.26
N ILE A 160 -2.53 13.69 -16.32
CA ILE A 160 -1.36 13.53 -15.44
C ILE A 160 -0.29 14.51 -15.91
N LYS A 161 -0.14 15.61 -15.17
CA LYS A 161 0.93 16.60 -15.38
C LYS A 161 2.27 16.07 -14.86
N ALA A 162 3.39 16.63 -15.35
CA ALA A 162 4.74 16.30 -14.89
C ALA A 162 4.90 16.38 -13.36
N LYS A 163 4.24 17.36 -12.71
CA LYS A 163 4.24 17.52 -11.24
C LYS A 163 3.70 16.30 -10.48
N ASN A 164 2.73 15.58 -11.04
CA ASN A 164 2.14 14.39 -10.41
C ASN A 164 3.13 13.21 -10.43
N VAL A 165 3.93 13.11 -11.50
CA VAL A 165 5.01 12.12 -11.62
C VAL A 165 6.12 12.42 -10.61
N GLU A 166 6.45 13.69 -10.40
CA GLU A 166 7.43 14.09 -9.38
C GLU A 166 6.91 13.79 -7.95
N CYS A 167 5.63 13.99 -7.66
CA CYS A 167 5.02 13.57 -6.39
C CYS A 167 5.23 12.07 -6.14
N LEU A 168 4.99 11.24 -7.16
CA LEU A 168 5.18 9.80 -7.09
C LEU A 168 6.66 9.42 -6.86
N LYS A 169 7.59 10.07 -7.54
CA LYS A 169 9.04 9.86 -7.32
C LYS A 169 9.43 10.17 -5.89
N ILE A 170 8.91 11.25 -5.29
CA ILE A 170 9.16 11.58 -3.89
C ILE A 170 8.57 10.52 -2.96
N LEU A 171 7.34 10.05 -3.18
CA LEU A 171 6.75 8.95 -2.40
C LEU A 171 7.59 7.67 -2.45
N ILE A 172 8.06 7.29 -3.64
CA ILE A 172 8.92 6.11 -3.83
C ILE A 172 10.27 6.31 -3.15
N SER A 173 10.86 7.51 -3.25
CA SER A 173 12.10 7.87 -2.58
C SER A 173 11.96 7.73 -1.05
N VAL A 174 10.90 8.30 -0.48
CA VAL A 174 10.56 8.19 0.95
C VAL A 174 10.39 6.73 1.37
N ALA A 175 9.69 5.92 0.57
CA ALA A 175 9.52 4.49 0.84
C ALA A 175 10.86 3.73 0.92
N GLN A 176 11.86 4.15 0.13
CA GLN A 176 13.19 3.54 0.13
C GLN A 176 14.08 4.03 1.27
N THR A 177 14.00 5.32 1.64
CA THR A 177 14.88 5.93 2.66
C THR A 177 14.34 5.80 4.09
N ASP A 178 13.01 5.85 4.24
CA ASP A 178 12.31 5.97 5.52
C ASP A 178 11.42 4.76 5.84
N GLY A 179 11.55 3.67 5.08
CA GLY A 179 10.65 2.52 5.14
C GLY A 179 10.43 1.92 6.54
N ASN A 180 11.42 2.00 7.43
CA ASN A 180 11.30 1.53 8.81
C ASN A 180 10.36 2.39 9.69
N TYR A 181 10.15 3.65 9.33
CA TYR A 181 9.43 4.64 10.13
C TYR A 181 8.04 4.97 9.60
N LEU A 182 7.62 4.35 8.48
CA LEU A 182 6.36 4.68 7.82
C LEU A 182 5.11 4.14 8.53
N GLY A 183 5.22 3.00 9.22
CA GLY A 183 4.09 2.40 9.92
C GLY A 183 2.87 2.21 9.01
N GLU A 184 1.72 2.74 9.42
CA GLU A 184 0.46 2.65 8.65
C GLU A 184 0.48 3.43 7.32
N ALA A 185 1.36 4.42 7.17
CA ALA A 185 1.47 5.20 5.93
C ALA A 185 1.93 4.36 4.72
N TRP A 186 2.44 3.15 4.95
CA TRP A 186 2.67 2.17 3.89
C TRP A 186 1.42 1.90 3.05
N TYR A 187 0.22 1.97 3.63
CA TYR A 187 -1.03 1.75 2.89
C TYR A 187 -1.20 2.76 1.75
N ASP A 188 -1.06 4.06 2.04
CA ASP A 188 -1.22 5.11 1.05
C ASP A 188 -0.19 5.01 -0.08
N ILE A 189 1.06 4.65 0.25
CA ILE A 189 2.14 4.45 -0.73
C ILE A 189 1.87 3.23 -1.61
N LEU A 190 1.56 2.08 -1.01
CA LEU A 190 1.29 0.84 -1.74
C LEU A 190 0.03 0.96 -2.60
N LYS A 191 -0.97 1.71 -2.14
CA LYS A 191 -2.17 2.01 -2.92
C LYS A 191 -1.83 2.87 -4.13
N CYS A 192 -0.99 3.89 -4.00
CA CYS A 192 -0.47 4.65 -5.15
C CYS A 192 0.28 3.77 -6.15
N ILE A 193 1.11 2.84 -5.68
CA ILE A 193 1.83 1.88 -6.53
C ILE A 193 0.85 0.95 -7.28
N SER A 194 -0.16 0.43 -6.58
CA SER A 194 -1.22 -0.38 -7.20
C SER A 194 -2.00 0.38 -8.28
N GLN A 195 -2.31 1.65 -8.06
CA GLN A 195 -3.01 2.47 -9.04
C GLN A 195 -2.11 2.88 -10.21
N LEU A 196 -0.80 3.06 -9.98
CA LEU A 196 0.17 3.27 -11.05
C LEU A 196 0.21 2.08 -12.01
N GLU A 197 0.27 0.85 -11.47
CA GLU A 197 0.25 -0.36 -12.28
C GLU A 197 -1.03 -0.45 -13.13
N LEU A 198 -2.18 -0.09 -12.54
CA LEU A 198 -3.44 -0.01 -13.26
C LEU A 198 -3.40 0.99 -14.42
N ALA A 199 -2.88 2.19 -14.15
CA ALA A 199 -2.77 3.25 -15.13
C ALA A 199 -1.85 2.84 -16.28
N GLN A 200 -0.76 2.11 -16.00
CA GLN A 200 0.14 1.57 -17.02
C GLN A 200 -0.55 0.51 -17.88
N LEU A 201 -1.36 -0.39 -17.29
CA LEU A 201 -2.15 -1.37 -18.03
C LEU A 201 -3.16 -0.72 -18.99
N PHE A 202 -3.82 0.37 -18.57
CA PHE A 202 -4.78 1.08 -19.43
C PHE A 202 -4.11 1.98 -20.47
N GLY A 203 -2.98 2.62 -20.15
CA GLY A 203 -2.19 3.42 -21.10
C GLY A 203 -1.66 2.60 -22.28
N VAL A 204 -1.47 1.29 -22.09
CA VAL A 204 -1.06 0.34 -23.15
C VAL A 204 -2.23 -0.10 -24.05
N ASN A 205 -3.48 -0.02 -23.58
CA ASN A 205 -4.64 -0.67 -24.23
C ASN A 205 -5.56 0.25 -25.08
N VAL A 206 -5.25 1.54 -25.22
CA VAL A 206 -6.08 2.47 -26.03
C VAL A 206 -5.90 2.29 -27.55
N ASN A 207 -4.90 1.52 -28.02
CA ASN A 207 -4.51 1.46 -29.43
C ASN A 207 -4.94 0.19 -30.21
N LYS A 208 -6.17 -0.33 -30.06
CA LYS A 208 -6.74 -1.29 -31.04
C LYS A 208 -8.25 -1.13 -31.25
N GLY A 209 -8.62 -0.12 -32.05
CA GLY A 209 -9.91 -0.07 -32.74
C GLY A 209 -9.73 -0.19 -34.25
N LYS A 210 -10.31 -1.25 -34.84
CA LYS A 210 -10.51 -1.51 -36.29
C LYS A 210 -9.21 -1.86 -37.04
N VAL A 211 -9.05 -3.06 -37.62
CA VAL A 211 -9.55 -3.47 -38.96
C VAL A 211 -9.59 -5.01 -39.05
N SER A 212 -10.55 -5.53 -39.83
CA SER A 212 -10.85 -6.94 -40.11
C SER A 212 -10.17 -7.46 -41.40
N VAL A 213 -10.16 -8.81 -41.56
CA VAL A 213 -10.21 -9.65 -42.79
C VAL A 213 -8.99 -10.56 -43.14
N SER A 214 -9.20 -11.87 -42.88
CA SER A 214 -8.97 -13.12 -43.68
C SER A 214 -7.63 -13.88 -43.81
N ASN A 215 -7.73 -15.19 -43.48
CA ASN A 215 -7.24 -16.48 -44.07
C ASN A 215 -5.75 -16.64 -44.51
N HIS A 216 -5.05 -17.79 -44.49
CA HIS A 216 -5.31 -19.24 -44.34
C HIS A 216 -3.93 -19.92 -44.13
N HIS A 217 -3.80 -20.99 -43.31
CA HIS A 217 -3.31 -22.34 -43.68
C HIS A 217 -2.92 -23.21 -42.47
N GLN A 218 -2.94 -24.52 -42.74
CA GLN A 218 -3.26 -25.66 -41.87
C GLN A 218 -2.08 -26.66 -41.87
N LEU A 219 -2.22 -27.74 -41.08
CA LEU A 219 -1.46 -29.02 -41.04
C LEU A 219 -0.49 -29.09 -39.84
N GLY A 220 -0.45 -30.11 -38.97
CA GLY A 220 -1.13 -31.40 -38.85
C GLY A 220 -0.67 -32.10 -37.55
N ILE A 221 -1.45 -33.06 -37.03
CA ILE A 221 -1.21 -33.86 -35.81
C ILE A 221 -0.60 -35.23 -36.26
N PRO A 222 0.26 -35.94 -35.49
CA PRO A 222 -0.26 -36.95 -34.54
C PRO A 222 0.57 -37.19 -33.25
N THR A 223 -0.14 -37.79 -32.29
CA THR A 223 0.18 -38.27 -30.93
C THR A 223 1.09 -39.53 -30.86
N ASN A 224 2.01 -39.65 -29.87
CA ASN A 224 2.09 -40.78 -28.90
C ASN A 224 3.36 -40.82 -27.98
N ILE A 225 3.10 -41.02 -26.67
CA ILE A 225 3.80 -41.83 -25.61
C ILE A 225 5.22 -41.44 -25.14
N SER A 226 5.37 -41.06 -23.86
CA SER A 226 6.12 -41.81 -22.80
C SER A 226 6.65 -40.93 -21.64
N SER A 227 6.09 -41.16 -20.46
CA SER A 227 6.70 -41.13 -19.12
C SER A 227 8.14 -40.61 -18.95
N SER A 228 8.28 -39.43 -18.34
CA SER A 228 9.30 -39.08 -17.32
C SER A 228 9.13 -37.60 -16.96
N SER A 229 8.15 -37.28 -16.13
CA SER A 229 7.95 -35.90 -15.67
C SER A 229 8.88 -35.60 -14.51
N THR A 230 10.14 -35.30 -14.82
CA THR A 230 10.96 -34.43 -13.98
C THR A 230 10.27 -33.07 -13.99
N PHE A 231 9.31 -32.86 -13.07
CA PHE A 231 8.56 -31.62 -12.95
C PHE A 231 9.51 -30.55 -12.39
N SER A 232 10.20 -29.86 -13.29
CA SER A 232 10.83 -28.58 -13.00
C SER A 232 9.74 -27.59 -12.59
N LEU A 233 9.98 -26.92 -11.46
CA LEU A 233 9.07 -25.94 -10.89
C LEU A 233 8.88 -24.77 -11.87
N PRO A 234 7.66 -24.23 -12.06
CA PRO A 234 7.43 -23.03 -12.88
C PRO A 234 8.05 -21.73 -12.34
N PHE A 235 8.80 -21.79 -11.24
CA PHE A 235 9.30 -20.61 -10.52
C PHE A 235 10.37 -19.84 -11.32
N ASP A 236 11.14 -20.52 -12.18
CA ASP A 236 12.20 -19.88 -12.96
C ASP A 236 11.69 -19.00 -14.11
N ASN A 237 10.47 -19.24 -14.62
CA ASN A 237 9.90 -18.46 -15.73
C ASN A 237 9.34 -17.10 -15.30
N ILE A 238 9.25 -16.81 -14.00
CA ILE A 238 8.82 -15.49 -13.51
C ILE A 238 10.04 -14.57 -13.28
N PHE A 239 11.24 -15.11 -13.09
CA PHE A 239 12.41 -14.34 -12.62
C PHE A 239 13.61 -14.27 -13.58
N ASN A 240 13.49 -14.73 -14.84
CA ASN A 240 14.58 -14.62 -15.82
C ASN A 240 14.15 -13.90 -17.11
N THR A 241 14.43 -12.60 -17.20
CA THR A 241 14.34 -11.85 -18.46
C THR A 241 15.56 -12.16 -19.31
N ASP A 242 15.45 -13.14 -20.22
CA ASP A 242 16.50 -13.36 -21.22
C ASP A 242 16.29 -12.44 -22.45
N LYS A 243 17.39 -11.82 -22.85
CA LYS A 243 17.44 -10.81 -23.92
C LYS A 243 17.54 -11.48 -25.29
N GLY A 244 16.53 -11.25 -26.13
CA GLY A 244 16.55 -11.48 -27.59
C GLY A 244 16.08 -12.89 -28.00
N SER A 245 15.30 -13.12 -29.07
CA SER A 245 14.89 -12.28 -30.18
C SER A 245 13.67 -12.93 -30.86
N SER A 246 12.56 -12.20 -30.94
CA SER A 246 11.60 -12.32 -32.06
C SER A 246 11.05 -10.94 -32.34
N ASN A 247 11.96 -10.15 -32.91
CA ASN A 247 11.74 -8.81 -33.41
C ASN A 247 11.31 -8.90 -34.87
N ARG A 248 10.03 -8.65 -35.20
CA ARG A 248 9.60 -7.99 -36.44
C ARG A 248 8.08 -7.77 -36.51
N ARG A 249 7.66 -6.58 -36.09
CA ARG A 249 6.54 -5.72 -36.55
C ARG A 249 6.04 -4.94 -35.33
N LEU A 250 6.09 -3.61 -35.22
CA LEU A 250 6.27 -2.55 -36.19
C LEU A 250 6.73 -1.28 -35.43
N GLN A 251 7.90 -0.78 -35.81
CA GLN A 251 8.21 0.64 -36.05
C GLN A 251 6.96 1.45 -36.47
N THR A 252 6.69 2.70 -36.07
CA THR A 252 7.42 3.76 -35.38
C THR A 252 6.38 4.84 -35.04
N ILE A 253 6.42 5.43 -33.84
CA ILE A 253 6.47 6.89 -33.57
C ILE A 253 6.41 7.05 -32.04
N HIS A 254 7.57 7.41 -31.50
CA HIS A 254 7.85 7.77 -30.11
C HIS A 254 7.65 9.29 -29.90
N GLY A 255 7.26 9.67 -28.68
CA GLY A 255 7.72 10.91 -28.04
C GLY A 255 8.75 10.56 -26.95
N GLN A 256 10.03 10.90 -27.14
CA GLN A 256 11.19 10.41 -26.39
C GLN A 256 11.41 10.99 -24.97
N ILE A 257 10.37 11.35 -24.22
CA ILE A 257 10.54 11.87 -22.84
C ILE A 257 9.74 11.09 -21.79
N HIS A 258 8.76 10.28 -22.18
CA HIS A 258 7.89 9.56 -21.24
C HIS A 258 8.28 8.09 -20.97
N GLU A 259 9.08 7.45 -21.82
CA GLU A 259 9.39 6.03 -21.68
C GLU A 259 10.49 5.76 -20.64
N THR A 260 11.57 6.55 -20.63
CA THR A 260 12.69 6.41 -19.68
C THR A 260 12.27 6.70 -18.23
N SER A 261 11.42 7.71 -18.01
CA SER A 261 10.91 8.01 -16.67
C SER A 261 10.00 6.89 -16.15
N SER A 262 9.22 6.27 -17.04
CA SER A 262 8.32 5.16 -16.68
C SER A 262 9.10 3.90 -16.28
N GLN A 263 10.18 3.57 -17.02
CA GLN A 263 11.05 2.44 -16.68
C GLN A 263 11.80 2.66 -15.35
N ASN A 264 12.32 3.86 -15.11
CA ASN A 264 13.00 4.19 -13.85
C ASN A 264 12.05 4.07 -12.64
N ILE A 265 10.78 4.45 -12.81
CA ILE A 265 9.75 4.30 -11.76
C ILE A 265 9.47 2.83 -11.49
N VAL A 266 9.28 2.00 -12.51
CA VAL A 266 9.06 0.55 -12.35
C VAL A 266 10.21 -0.11 -11.59
N VAL A 267 11.46 0.16 -11.98
CA VAL A 267 12.65 -0.36 -11.28
C VAL A 267 12.68 0.11 -9.82
N SER A 268 12.27 1.35 -9.55
CA SER A 268 12.24 1.90 -8.19
C SER A 268 11.14 1.28 -7.33
N VAL A 269 10.00 0.92 -7.93
CA VAL A 269 8.93 0.16 -7.29
C VAL A 269 9.40 -1.26 -6.95
N ASP A 270 10.05 -1.96 -7.88
CA ASP A 270 10.58 -3.31 -7.61
C ASP A 270 11.61 -3.31 -6.48
N ARG A 271 12.43 -2.25 -6.38
CA ARG A 271 13.36 -2.05 -5.26
C ARG A 271 12.66 -1.90 -3.91
N ILE A 272 11.43 -1.39 -3.84
CA ILE A 272 10.66 -1.34 -2.58
C ILE A 272 10.32 -2.78 -2.15
N PHE A 273 9.79 -3.59 -3.06
CA PHE A 273 9.39 -4.96 -2.75
C PHE A 273 10.58 -5.86 -2.44
N ALA A 274 11.64 -5.82 -3.25
CA ALA A 274 12.89 -6.53 -2.96
C ALA A 274 13.58 -6.00 -1.68
N GLY A 275 13.43 -4.70 -1.41
CA GLY A 275 13.93 -4.04 -0.21
C GLY A 275 13.20 -4.44 1.07
N SER A 276 12.04 -5.11 0.99
CA SER A 276 11.27 -5.57 2.16
C SER A 276 12.09 -6.46 3.10
N ALA A 277 13.05 -7.23 2.58
CA ALA A 277 13.96 -8.05 3.39
C ALA A 277 14.90 -7.25 4.30
N ARG A 278 15.10 -5.95 4.01
CA ARG A 278 15.94 -5.03 4.81
C ARG A 278 15.17 -4.24 5.86
N LEU A 279 13.83 -4.27 5.82
CA LEU A 279 13.01 -3.63 6.85
C LEU A 279 13.25 -4.29 8.21
N ASP A 280 13.11 -3.54 9.29
CA ASP A 280 13.15 -4.11 10.64
C ASP A 280 11.90 -4.95 10.95
N GLY A 281 11.86 -5.54 12.15
CA GLY A 281 10.83 -6.49 12.54
C GLY A 281 9.42 -5.91 12.66
N ASP A 282 9.28 -4.65 13.08
CA ASP A 282 7.96 -4.02 13.21
C ASP A 282 7.53 -3.36 11.91
N ALA A 283 8.46 -2.76 11.18
CA ALA A 283 8.23 -2.15 9.88
C ALA A 283 7.77 -3.15 8.82
N ILE A 284 8.39 -4.34 8.75
CA ILE A 284 7.96 -5.38 7.79
C ILE A 284 6.53 -5.86 8.10
N VAL A 285 6.14 -5.92 9.37
CA VAL A 285 4.79 -6.31 9.77
C VAL A 285 3.78 -5.25 9.34
N ALA A 286 4.10 -3.97 9.52
CA ALA A 286 3.28 -2.87 9.03
C ALA A 286 3.17 -2.87 7.49
N PHE A 287 4.29 -3.08 6.79
CA PHE A 287 4.35 -3.17 5.33
C PHE A 287 3.45 -4.31 4.79
N VAL A 288 3.58 -5.51 5.34
CA VAL A 288 2.79 -6.68 4.92
C VAL A 288 1.30 -6.47 5.20
N ARG A 289 0.94 -5.90 6.36
CA ARG A 289 -0.46 -5.57 6.69
C ARG A 289 -1.06 -4.63 5.65
N SER A 290 -0.35 -3.55 5.35
CA SER A 290 -0.77 -2.56 4.36
C SER A 290 -0.89 -3.18 2.97
N LEU A 291 0.04 -4.03 2.56
CA LEU A 291 -0.03 -4.71 1.27
C LEU A 291 -1.20 -5.69 1.16
N CYS A 292 -1.46 -6.50 2.19
CA CYS A 292 -2.62 -7.39 2.21
C CYS A 292 -3.92 -6.59 2.14
N HIS A 293 -3.99 -5.41 2.79
CA HIS A 293 -5.15 -4.53 2.69
C HIS A 293 -5.35 -3.99 1.26
N VAL A 294 -4.30 -3.47 0.61
CA VAL A 294 -4.35 -3.06 -0.80
C VAL A 294 -4.73 -4.22 -1.72
N SER A 295 -4.20 -5.42 -1.47
CA SER A 295 -4.56 -6.62 -2.21
C SER A 295 -6.03 -6.98 -2.05
N MET A 296 -6.62 -6.85 -0.86
CA MET A 296 -8.06 -7.07 -0.69
C MET A 296 -8.89 -6.05 -1.48
N ASP A 297 -8.52 -4.77 -1.45
CA ASP A 297 -9.19 -3.74 -2.25
C ASP A 297 -9.14 -4.07 -3.76
N GLU A 298 -8.03 -4.63 -4.24
CA GLU A 298 -7.85 -5.09 -5.64
C GLU A 298 -8.68 -6.33 -5.99
N LEU A 299 -8.78 -7.31 -5.10
CA LEU A 299 -9.52 -8.54 -5.37
C LEU A 299 -11.02 -8.29 -5.50
N TYR A 300 -11.53 -7.29 -4.79
CA TYR A 300 -12.94 -6.90 -4.84
C TYR A 300 -13.21 -5.70 -5.79
N SER A 301 -12.20 -5.21 -6.51
CA SER A 301 -12.42 -4.24 -7.58
C SER A 301 -13.09 -4.88 -8.79
N THR A 302 -13.67 -4.07 -9.67
CA THR A 302 -14.31 -4.56 -10.91
C THR A 302 -13.58 -3.96 -12.11
N PRO A 303 -12.81 -4.73 -12.91
CA PRO A 303 -12.50 -6.16 -12.71
C PRO A 303 -11.52 -6.41 -11.53
N PRO A 304 -11.51 -7.62 -10.95
CA PRO A 304 -10.52 -7.98 -9.93
C PRO A 304 -9.09 -7.96 -10.45
N ARG A 305 -8.16 -7.52 -9.60
CA ARG A 305 -6.73 -7.44 -9.94
C ARG A 305 -5.89 -8.26 -8.98
N MET A 306 -4.84 -8.87 -9.51
CA MET A 306 -3.98 -9.83 -8.79
C MET A 306 -2.60 -9.26 -8.45
N PHE A 307 -2.33 -8.00 -8.80
CA PHE A 307 -1.01 -7.38 -8.69
C PHE A 307 -0.46 -7.45 -7.26
N SER A 308 -1.20 -6.95 -6.28
CA SER A 308 -0.73 -6.95 -4.89
C SER A 308 -0.73 -8.35 -4.29
N LEU A 309 -1.61 -9.26 -4.73
CA LEU A 309 -1.57 -10.66 -4.30
C LEU A 309 -0.29 -11.35 -4.77
N LEU A 310 0.14 -11.12 -6.02
CA LEU A 310 1.44 -11.57 -6.53
C LEU A 310 2.58 -11.03 -5.66
N LYS A 311 2.55 -9.74 -5.31
CA LYS A 311 3.57 -9.14 -4.43
C LYS A 311 3.57 -9.77 -3.03
N VAL A 312 2.41 -10.08 -2.45
CA VAL A 312 2.33 -10.82 -1.18
C VAL A 312 3.09 -12.16 -1.26
N VAL A 313 2.98 -12.89 -2.37
CA VAL A 313 3.73 -14.14 -2.59
C VAL A 313 5.24 -13.88 -2.61
N GLU A 314 5.69 -12.90 -3.40
CA GLU A 314 7.11 -12.53 -3.52
C GLU A 314 7.72 -12.15 -2.17
N ILE A 315 7.06 -11.26 -1.42
CA ILE A 315 7.54 -10.78 -0.11
C ILE A 315 7.55 -11.92 0.90
N SER A 316 6.53 -12.80 0.87
CA SER A 316 6.51 -13.98 1.73
C SER A 316 7.74 -14.85 1.50
N TYR A 317 8.15 -15.04 0.25
CA TYR A 317 9.36 -15.76 -0.09
C TYR A 317 10.63 -15.05 0.42
N TYR A 318 10.80 -13.75 0.14
CA TYR A 318 11.97 -12.97 0.55
C TYR A 318 12.15 -12.92 2.08
N ASN A 319 11.05 -12.92 2.83
CA ASN A 319 11.07 -12.72 4.28
C ASN A 319 10.96 -14.03 5.09
N MET A 320 10.81 -15.19 4.43
CA MET A 320 10.72 -16.51 5.07
C MET A 320 11.99 -16.90 5.84
N GLY A 321 13.12 -16.22 5.61
CA GLY A 321 14.38 -16.44 6.32
C GLY A 321 14.55 -15.63 7.62
N ARG A 322 13.59 -14.77 7.96
CA ARG A 322 13.68 -13.91 9.15
C ARG A 322 13.63 -14.68 10.46
N ILE A 323 14.01 -13.99 11.54
CA ILE A 323 13.81 -14.50 12.90
C ILE A 323 12.35 -14.90 13.11
N ARG A 324 12.16 -16.03 13.79
CA ARG A 324 10.87 -16.73 13.88
C ARG A 324 9.75 -15.87 14.46
N LEU A 325 10.04 -15.08 15.50
CA LEU A 325 9.03 -14.21 16.13
C LEU A 325 8.45 -13.21 15.13
N THR A 326 9.31 -12.59 14.31
CA THR A 326 8.89 -11.67 13.24
C THR A 326 8.14 -12.42 12.15
N TRP A 327 8.65 -13.59 11.73
CA TRP A 327 7.97 -14.40 10.70
C TRP A 327 6.59 -14.85 11.13
N SER A 328 6.39 -15.29 12.36
CA SER A 328 5.07 -15.67 12.89
C SER A 328 4.07 -14.51 12.79
N ARG A 329 4.48 -13.28 13.13
CA ARG A 329 3.64 -12.08 12.98
C ARG A 329 3.33 -11.75 11.52
N ILE A 330 4.30 -11.93 10.62
CA ILE A 330 4.07 -11.79 9.16
C ILE A 330 3.06 -12.84 8.69
N TRP A 331 3.27 -14.10 9.06
CA TRP A 331 2.45 -15.23 8.61
C TRP A 331 1.02 -15.20 9.14
N GLU A 332 0.79 -14.67 10.34
CA GLU A 332 -0.56 -14.44 10.85
C GLU A 332 -1.39 -13.58 9.89
N ILE A 333 -0.78 -12.52 9.36
CA ILE A 333 -1.42 -11.61 8.39
C ILE A 333 -1.54 -12.26 7.03
N VAL A 334 -0.43 -12.81 6.50
CA VAL A 334 -0.38 -13.41 5.16
C VAL A 334 -1.28 -14.65 5.07
N GLY A 335 -1.29 -15.49 6.10
CA GLY A 335 -2.12 -16.68 6.17
C GLY A 335 -3.61 -16.36 6.20
N ASP A 336 -4.02 -15.34 6.96
CA ASP A 336 -5.41 -14.84 6.93
C ASP A 336 -5.78 -14.28 5.54
N HIS A 337 -4.87 -13.56 4.90
CA HIS A 337 -5.05 -13.06 3.54
C HIS A 337 -5.24 -14.19 2.51
N PHE A 338 -4.38 -15.22 2.54
CA PHE A 338 -4.53 -16.40 1.68
C PHE A 338 -5.83 -17.16 1.96
N ASN A 339 -6.27 -17.26 3.22
CA ASN A 339 -7.56 -17.89 3.54
C ASN A 339 -8.73 -17.18 2.86
N LYS A 340 -8.71 -15.85 2.82
CA LYS A 340 -9.72 -15.04 2.14
C LYS A 340 -9.62 -15.17 0.62
N ALA A 341 -8.42 -15.02 0.05
CA ALA A 341 -8.20 -15.12 -1.39
C ALA A 341 -8.51 -16.52 -1.95
N ALA A 342 -8.15 -17.58 -1.23
CA ALA A 342 -8.42 -18.97 -1.61
C ALA A 342 -9.90 -19.39 -1.46
N CYS A 343 -10.73 -18.56 -0.82
CA CYS A 343 -12.18 -18.74 -0.75
C CYS A 343 -12.94 -17.68 -1.58
N HIS A 344 -12.25 -16.98 -2.46
CA HIS A 344 -12.83 -15.91 -3.26
C HIS A 344 -13.87 -16.48 -4.27
N PRO A 345 -14.97 -15.77 -4.58
CA PRO A 345 -16.00 -16.25 -5.50
C PRO A 345 -15.51 -16.54 -6.92
N LEU A 346 -14.49 -15.78 -7.39
CA LEU A 346 -13.85 -16.05 -8.66
C LEU A 346 -12.85 -17.20 -8.54
N GLN A 347 -13.06 -18.24 -9.35
CA GLN A 347 -12.23 -19.44 -9.33
C GLN A 347 -10.76 -19.15 -9.66
N ASP A 348 -10.45 -18.22 -10.56
CA ASP A 348 -9.05 -17.90 -10.92
C ASP A 348 -8.27 -17.33 -9.73
N VAL A 349 -8.91 -16.46 -8.94
CA VAL A 349 -8.31 -15.89 -7.72
C VAL A 349 -8.07 -16.99 -6.69
N SER A 350 -9.10 -17.83 -6.47
CA SER A 350 -9.04 -18.96 -5.56
C SER A 350 -7.94 -19.96 -5.96
N PHE A 351 -7.87 -20.31 -7.24
CA PHE A 351 -6.86 -21.19 -7.82
C PHE A 351 -5.44 -20.64 -7.60
N PHE A 352 -5.22 -19.38 -7.98
CA PHE A 352 -3.93 -18.73 -7.81
C PHE A 352 -3.49 -18.70 -6.34
N ALA A 353 -4.40 -18.39 -5.42
CA ALA A 353 -4.10 -18.34 -3.99
C ALA A 353 -3.72 -19.72 -3.43
N VAL A 354 -4.44 -20.78 -3.80
CA VAL A 354 -4.12 -22.16 -3.36
C VAL A 354 -2.79 -22.63 -3.95
N ASP A 355 -2.52 -22.36 -5.23
CA ASP A 355 -1.25 -22.75 -5.83
C ASP A 355 -0.07 -21.98 -5.21
N SER A 356 -0.23 -20.68 -4.98
CA SER A 356 0.78 -19.86 -4.32
C SER A 356 1.09 -20.36 -2.91
N LEU A 357 0.04 -20.71 -2.14
CA LEU A 357 0.19 -21.31 -0.83
C LEU A 357 0.91 -22.67 -0.90
N ARG A 358 0.61 -23.49 -1.92
CA ARG A 358 1.32 -24.75 -2.19
C ARG A 358 2.81 -24.52 -2.40
N GLN A 359 3.17 -23.58 -3.25
CA GLN A 359 4.56 -23.26 -3.58
C GLN A 359 5.34 -22.76 -2.35
N LEU A 360 4.76 -21.83 -1.58
CA LEU A 360 5.36 -21.34 -0.34
C LEU A 360 5.51 -22.47 0.70
N SER A 361 4.52 -23.36 0.80
CA SER A 361 4.54 -24.49 1.74
C SER A 361 5.63 -25.50 1.40
N MET A 362 5.83 -25.81 0.12
CA MET A 362 6.94 -26.66 -0.31
C MET A 362 8.28 -26.08 0.15
N LYS A 363 8.52 -24.80 -0.13
CA LYS A 363 9.75 -24.11 0.29
C LYS A 363 9.90 -23.97 1.80
N PHE A 364 8.81 -23.83 2.53
CA PHE A 364 8.83 -23.79 3.98
C PHE A 364 9.17 -25.15 4.59
N LEU A 365 8.57 -26.23 4.08
CA LEU A 365 8.82 -27.60 4.53
C LEU A 365 10.25 -28.06 4.25
N GLU A 366 10.85 -27.65 3.12
CA GLU A 366 12.26 -27.91 2.79
C GLU A 366 13.24 -27.44 3.89
N LYS A 367 12.89 -26.40 4.67
CA LYS A 367 13.74 -25.88 5.76
C LYS A 367 13.72 -26.76 7.01
N GLY A 368 12.76 -27.67 7.12
CA GLY A 368 12.53 -28.48 8.31
C GLY A 368 12.02 -27.68 9.51
N GLU A 369 11.80 -28.37 10.62
CA GLU A 369 11.29 -27.79 11.86
C GLU A 369 12.14 -28.19 13.07
N PHE A 370 12.40 -27.23 13.95
CA PHE A 370 13.18 -27.46 15.17
C PHE A 370 12.35 -28.21 16.22
N PRO A 371 12.99 -29.04 17.07
CA PRO A 371 12.29 -29.72 18.16
C PRO A 371 11.54 -28.73 19.07
N ASN A 372 10.37 -29.12 19.57
CA ASN A 372 9.47 -28.33 20.43
C ASN A 372 8.80 -27.10 19.81
N PHE A 373 9.05 -26.82 18.53
CA PHE A 373 8.32 -25.80 17.79
C PHE A 373 7.23 -26.42 16.91
N ARG A 374 6.18 -25.65 16.59
CA ARG A 374 5.00 -26.11 15.83
C ARG A 374 4.65 -25.18 14.66
N PHE A 375 5.66 -24.69 13.97
CA PHE A 375 5.50 -23.75 12.85
C PHE A 375 4.83 -24.38 11.65
N GLN A 376 5.17 -25.62 11.31
CA GLN A 376 4.53 -26.30 10.18
C GLN A 376 3.02 -26.46 10.43
N LYS A 377 2.63 -26.66 11.69
CA LYS A 377 1.22 -26.73 12.05
C LYS A 377 0.48 -25.42 11.78
N GLU A 378 1.06 -24.28 12.12
CA GLU A 378 0.48 -22.96 11.85
C GLU A 378 0.54 -22.63 10.36
N PHE A 379 1.62 -23.01 9.68
CA PHE A 379 1.84 -22.77 8.27
C PHE A 379 0.86 -23.53 7.37
N LEU A 380 0.57 -24.79 7.70
CA LEU A 380 -0.33 -25.64 6.92
C LEU A 380 -1.81 -25.46 7.32
N LYS A 381 -2.11 -24.68 8.36
CA LYS A 381 -3.48 -24.45 8.83
C LYS A 381 -4.43 -23.90 7.74
N PRO A 382 -3.99 -23.03 6.81
CA PRO A 382 -4.83 -22.58 5.71
C PRO A 382 -5.42 -23.70 4.85
N PHE A 383 -4.69 -24.80 4.58
CA PHE A 383 -5.24 -25.92 3.79
C PHE A 383 -6.44 -26.59 4.46
N GLU A 384 -6.42 -26.73 5.79
CA GLU A 384 -7.58 -27.24 6.52
C GLU A 384 -8.79 -26.31 6.40
N LEU A 385 -8.55 -25.01 6.49
CA LEU A 385 -9.61 -24.01 6.40
C LEU A 385 -10.22 -23.97 4.99
N ILE A 386 -9.38 -23.99 3.96
CA ILE A 386 -9.81 -23.97 2.56
C ILE A 386 -10.60 -25.25 2.23
N MET A 387 -10.10 -26.43 2.64
CA MET A 387 -10.82 -27.70 2.46
C MET A 387 -12.22 -27.66 3.09
N LYS A 388 -12.34 -27.05 4.27
CA LYS A 388 -13.60 -26.95 5.01
C LYS A 388 -14.56 -25.91 4.44
N ARG A 389 -14.06 -24.77 3.95
CA ARG A 389 -14.89 -23.60 3.57
C ARG A 389 -15.18 -23.51 2.08
N ASN A 390 -14.34 -24.08 1.23
CA ASN A 390 -14.48 -23.93 -0.21
C ASN A 390 -15.50 -24.94 -0.78
N SER A 391 -16.58 -24.43 -1.38
CA SER A 391 -17.64 -25.24 -1.96
C SER A 391 -17.29 -25.83 -3.32
N SER A 392 -16.25 -25.33 -4.00
CA SER A 392 -15.82 -25.83 -5.31
C SER A 392 -15.09 -27.19 -5.18
N PRO A 393 -15.62 -28.28 -5.78
CA PRO A 393 -14.94 -29.58 -5.77
C PRO A 393 -13.53 -29.51 -6.37
N THR A 394 -13.35 -28.73 -7.44
CA THR A 394 -12.04 -28.52 -8.09
C THR A 394 -11.00 -27.94 -7.12
N MET A 395 -11.41 -27.00 -6.26
CA MET A 395 -10.50 -26.39 -5.29
C MET A 395 -10.18 -27.35 -4.13
N ARG A 396 -11.15 -28.16 -3.70
CA ARG A 396 -10.94 -29.20 -2.68
C ARG A 396 -10.02 -30.31 -3.20
N ASP A 397 -10.22 -30.78 -4.43
CA ASP A 397 -9.30 -31.71 -5.11
C ASP A 397 -7.89 -31.14 -5.19
N MET A 398 -7.75 -29.87 -5.60
CA MET A 398 -6.46 -29.19 -5.63
C MET A 398 -5.78 -29.16 -4.26
N VAL A 399 -6.51 -28.88 -3.17
CA VAL A 399 -5.97 -28.93 -1.80
C VAL A 399 -5.46 -30.32 -1.45
N VAL A 400 -6.24 -31.38 -1.75
CA VAL A 400 -5.80 -32.76 -1.48
C VAL A 400 -4.54 -33.09 -2.29
N ARG A 401 -4.47 -32.72 -3.57
CA ARG A 401 -3.26 -32.88 -4.40
C ARG A 401 -2.05 -32.14 -3.83
N CYS A 402 -2.24 -30.94 -3.27
CA CYS A 402 -1.16 -30.21 -2.60
C CYS A 402 -0.62 -31.01 -1.42
N ILE A 403 -1.52 -31.53 -0.56
CA ILE A 403 -1.15 -32.31 0.61
C ILE A 403 -0.46 -33.62 0.23
N THR A 404 -0.98 -34.34 -0.78
CA THR A 404 -0.33 -35.55 -1.31
C THR A 404 1.08 -35.24 -1.80
N HIS A 405 1.24 -34.17 -2.57
CA HIS A 405 2.56 -33.75 -3.05
C HIS A 405 3.53 -33.40 -1.91
N PHE A 406 3.07 -32.79 -0.82
CA PHE A 406 3.92 -32.52 0.35
C PHE A 406 4.40 -33.80 1.00
N VAL A 407 3.53 -34.80 1.11
CA VAL A 407 3.90 -36.11 1.66
C VAL A 407 4.95 -36.78 0.77
N ASP A 408 4.70 -36.84 -0.54
CA ASP A 408 5.61 -37.50 -1.49
C ASP A 408 6.99 -36.86 -1.52
N ALA A 409 7.04 -35.52 -1.51
CA ALA A 409 8.30 -34.80 -1.66
C ALA A 409 9.03 -34.51 -0.33
N GLN A 410 8.30 -34.33 0.77
CA GLN A 410 8.83 -33.76 2.02
C GLN A 410 8.51 -34.59 3.28
N ALA A 411 8.04 -35.84 3.17
CA ALA A 411 7.71 -36.72 4.31
C ALA A 411 8.75 -36.68 5.46
N LYS A 412 10.04 -36.70 5.13
CA LYS A 412 11.14 -36.70 6.12
C LYS A 412 11.27 -35.40 6.90
N ASN A 413 10.86 -34.28 6.30
CA ASN A 413 10.96 -32.95 6.89
C ASN A 413 9.67 -32.55 7.63
N ILE A 414 8.56 -33.24 7.40
CA ILE A 414 7.29 -32.99 8.10
C ILE A 414 7.37 -33.51 9.53
N ARG A 415 7.05 -32.62 10.49
CA ARG A 415 7.01 -32.86 11.94
C ARG A 415 5.63 -32.46 12.48
N SER A 416 5.47 -31.25 13.03
CA SER A 416 4.18 -30.80 13.56
C SER A 416 3.08 -30.69 12.49
N GLY A 417 3.46 -30.57 11.21
CA GLY A 417 2.56 -30.48 10.07
C GLY A 417 1.74 -31.75 9.79
N TRP A 418 2.16 -32.92 10.28
CA TRP A 418 1.40 -34.17 10.11
C TRP A 418 -0.03 -34.07 10.63
N LYS A 419 -0.25 -33.30 11.72
CA LYS A 419 -1.59 -33.09 12.27
C LYS A 419 -2.53 -32.45 11.25
N ASN A 420 -2.07 -31.46 10.50
CA ASN A 420 -2.86 -30.77 9.49
C ASN A 420 -3.12 -31.67 8.29
N ILE A 421 -2.10 -32.42 7.84
CA ILE A 421 -2.19 -33.37 6.73
C ILE A 421 -3.29 -34.40 6.99
N PHE A 422 -3.25 -35.08 8.14
CA PHE A 422 -4.29 -36.04 8.49
C PHE A 422 -5.65 -35.38 8.70
N SER A 423 -5.70 -34.14 9.21
CA SER A 423 -6.96 -33.40 9.31
C SER A 423 -7.56 -33.13 7.93
N VAL A 424 -6.76 -32.77 6.92
CA VAL A 424 -7.24 -32.57 5.54
C VAL A 424 -7.74 -33.89 4.95
N PHE A 425 -7.00 -34.99 5.10
CA PHE A 425 -7.45 -36.30 4.62
C PHE A 425 -8.72 -36.79 5.32
N GLN A 426 -8.88 -36.52 6.61
CA GLN A 426 -10.11 -36.83 7.33
C GLN A 426 -11.31 -36.10 6.74
N MET A 427 -11.17 -34.81 6.38
CA MET A 427 -12.23 -34.05 5.71
C MET A 427 -12.49 -34.58 4.30
N ALA A 428 -11.43 -34.89 3.55
CA ALA A 428 -11.51 -35.47 2.21
C ALA A 428 -12.21 -36.84 2.19
N ALA A 429 -12.04 -37.66 3.23
CA ALA A 429 -12.70 -38.96 3.35
C ALA A 429 -14.24 -38.85 3.50
N THR A 430 -14.74 -37.68 3.91
CA THR A 430 -16.17 -37.38 4.00
C THR A 430 -16.69 -36.55 2.83
N ASP A 431 -15.85 -36.29 1.81
CA ASP A 431 -16.25 -35.53 0.63
C ASP A 431 -17.26 -36.31 -0.22
N THR A 432 -18.10 -35.58 -0.94
CA THR A 432 -19.06 -36.17 -1.88
C THR A 432 -18.41 -36.61 -3.18
N ASP A 433 -17.26 -36.02 -3.53
CA ASP A 433 -16.53 -36.36 -4.75
C ASP A 433 -15.64 -37.59 -4.54
N MET A 434 -15.92 -38.66 -5.30
CA MET A 434 -15.20 -39.92 -5.22
C MET A 434 -13.70 -39.78 -5.55
N GLN A 435 -13.32 -38.88 -6.46
CA GLN A 435 -11.91 -38.70 -6.82
C GLN A 435 -11.09 -38.15 -5.66
N ILE A 436 -11.67 -37.22 -4.90
CA ILE A 436 -11.07 -36.62 -3.70
C ILE A 436 -10.89 -37.69 -2.61
N VAL A 437 -11.93 -38.49 -2.37
CA VAL A 437 -11.91 -39.59 -1.38
C VAL A 437 -10.85 -40.62 -1.76
N GLU A 438 -10.81 -41.04 -3.02
CA GLU A 438 -9.88 -42.04 -3.51
C GLU A 438 -8.42 -41.57 -3.39
N LEU A 439 -8.12 -40.35 -3.83
CA LEU A 439 -6.77 -39.77 -3.74
C LEU A 439 -6.29 -39.67 -2.27
N ALA A 440 -7.17 -39.20 -1.37
CA ALA A 440 -6.86 -39.13 0.06
C ALA A 440 -6.60 -40.52 0.66
N PHE A 441 -7.41 -41.52 0.30
CA PHE A 441 -7.27 -42.89 0.78
C PHE A 441 -5.99 -43.57 0.27
N GLN A 442 -5.67 -43.43 -1.01
CA GLN A 442 -4.43 -43.93 -1.61
C GLN A 442 -3.21 -43.34 -0.92
N THR A 443 -3.22 -42.02 -0.70
CA THR A 443 -2.11 -41.33 -0.01
C THR A 443 -1.98 -41.76 1.45
N CYS A 444 -3.09 -41.91 2.18
CA CYS A 444 -3.06 -42.43 3.55
C CYS A 444 -2.49 -43.85 3.62
N THR A 445 -2.85 -44.70 2.67
CA THR A 445 -2.34 -46.07 2.58
C THR A 445 -0.82 -46.09 2.35
N LEU A 446 -0.31 -45.19 1.50
CA LEU A 446 1.13 -45.01 1.29
C LEU A 446 1.84 -44.58 2.58
N ILE A 447 1.26 -43.63 3.32
CA ILE A 447 1.85 -43.14 4.59
C ILE A 447 1.94 -44.27 5.61
N VAL A 448 0.85 -45.00 5.84
CA VAL A 448 0.81 -46.08 6.83
C VAL A 448 1.68 -47.27 6.41
N GLY A 449 1.62 -47.66 5.13
CA GLY A 449 2.32 -48.85 4.63
C GLY A 449 3.83 -48.66 4.47
N MET A 450 4.29 -47.47 4.03
CA MET A 450 5.69 -47.25 3.68
C MET A 450 6.40 -46.25 4.61
N LEU A 451 5.75 -45.14 4.96
CA LEU A 451 6.40 -44.06 5.72
C LEU A 451 6.41 -44.31 7.23
N PHE A 452 5.43 -45.03 7.77
CA PHE A 452 5.39 -45.36 9.20
C PHE A 452 6.57 -46.25 9.63
N ASN A 453 6.85 -47.27 8.82
CA ASN A 453 7.98 -48.19 9.05
C ASN A 453 9.35 -47.52 8.89
N SER A 454 9.48 -46.54 8.00
CA SER A 454 10.77 -45.91 7.69
C SER A 454 11.08 -44.66 8.54
N ASN A 455 10.07 -43.83 8.86
CA ASN A 455 10.29 -42.53 9.52
C ASN A 455 9.87 -42.50 11.00
N PHE A 456 8.96 -43.39 11.44
CA PHE A 456 8.41 -43.34 12.81
C PHE A 456 8.93 -44.45 13.73
N LEU A 457 9.42 -45.57 13.17
CA LEU A 457 9.91 -46.72 13.96
C LEU A 457 11.44 -46.75 14.19
N PHE A 458 12.23 -45.86 13.56
CA PHE A 458 13.71 -45.90 13.64
C PHE A 458 14.40 -44.75 14.41
N ASN A 459 13.68 -44.01 15.27
CA ASN A 459 14.29 -43.03 16.20
C ASN A 459 14.25 -43.50 17.67
N GLY A 460 14.33 -44.81 17.90
CA GLY A 460 14.39 -45.42 19.22
C GLY A 460 15.72 -46.14 19.46
N THR A 461 16.82 -45.40 19.49
CA THR A 461 18.06 -45.76 20.21
C THR A 461 18.77 -44.49 20.66
#